data_AF-G0MUB4-F1
#
_entry.id   AF-G0MUB4-F1
#
_cell.length_a   1.000
_cell.length_b   1.000
_cell.length_c   1.000
_cell.angle_alpha   90.00
_cell.angle_beta   90.00
_cell.angle_gamma   90.00
#
_symmetry.space_group_name_H-M   'P 1'
#
loop_
_entity.id
_entity.type
_entity.pdbx_description
1 polymer ?
#
loop_
_entity_poly.entity_id
_entity_poly.type
_entity_poly.pdbx_seq_one_letter_code
_entity_poly.pdbx_strand_id
1 'polypeptide(L)'
;MSRLMRMVKWHIDRMQYVYHHPHTIIVLGSPKSDYGGSFIIQAVDEFNGNSEIFRDKTSGLQYGLSKQHLMILEEYSTPVQVLKQVEQLSRLVFHNLIIDLCRTPPVVELNVAANFDLSKVCVYENTRNLRLSGVETNADYLEEYFSKVTDLNCAVA
;
A
#
# COMPACT_ATOMS: atom_id res chain seq x y z
N MET A 1 -21.37 18.19 -3.18
CA MET A 1 -20.73 17.35 -2.13
C MET A 1 -19.29 16.97 -2.45
N SER A 2 -18.97 16.51 -3.67
CA SER A 2 -17.61 16.13 -4.08
C SER A 2 -16.54 17.22 -3.92
N ARG A 3 -16.88 18.50 -4.15
CA ARG A 3 -15.95 19.64 -3.98
C ARG A 3 -15.58 19.91 -2.52
N LEU A 4 -16.54 19.80 -1.60
CA LEU A 4 -16.30 19.93 -0.15
C LEU A 4 -15.42 18.77 0.35
N MET A 5 -15.71 17.53 -0.04
CA MET A 5 -14.90 16.36 0.34
C MET A 5 -13.46 16.43 -0.20
N ARG A 6 -13.25 16.97 -1.40
CA ARG A 6 -11.90 17.23 -1.94
C ARG A 6 -11.14 18.34 -1.19
N MET A 7 -11.86 19.28 -0.58
CA MET A 7 -11.29 20.38 0.22
C MET A 7 -11.02 19.97 1.66
N VAL A 8 -11.85 19.09 2.23
CA VAL A 8 -11.62 18.45 3.52
C VAL A 8 -10.62 17.31 3.29
N LYS A 9 -9.38 17.68 2.97
CA LYS A 9 -8.23 16.79 2.93
C LYS A 9 -8.21 15.94 4.23
N TRP A 10 -7.82 14.68 4.11
CA TRP A 10 -7.83 13.71 5.20
C TRP A 10 -6.73 14.03 6.23
N HIS A 11 -7.01 13.77 7.51
CA HIS A 11 -6.02 13.84 8.58
C HIS A 11 -5.47 12.44 8.84
N ILE A 12 -4.57 12.02 7.95
CA ILE A 12 -3.83 10.77 8.04
C ILE A 12 -2.37 11.15 8.28
N ASP A 13 -1.81 10.62 9.37
CA ASP A 13 -0.45 10.96 9.78
C ASP A 13 0.51 9.79 9.56
N ARG A 14 -0.02 8.57 9.34
CA ARG A 14 0.73 7.35 9.06
C ARG A 14 0.09 6.54 7.94
N MET A 15 0.92 6.00 7.05
CA MET A 15 0.54 5.09 5.97
C MET A 15 1.46 3.87 6.02
N GLN A 16 0.91 2.72 6.41
CA GLN A 16 1.69 1.49 6.56
C GLN A 16 1.41 0.54 5.39
N TYR A 17 2.46 0.15 4.69
CA TYR A 17 2.43 -0.91 3.69
C TYR A 17 2.82 -2.22 4.34
N VAL A 18 2.00 -3.24 4.18
CA VAL A 18 2.28 -4.59 4.66
C VAL A 18 2.33 -5.53 3.45
N TYR A 19 3.51 -6.08 3.18
CA TYR A 19 3.75 -7.00 2.07
C TYR A 19 3.71 -8.44 2.58
N HIS A 20 2.68 -9.18 2.20
CA HIS A 20 2.53 -10.61 2.44
C HIS A 20 2.22 -11.32 1.12
N HIS A 21 2.64 -12.56 0.90
CA HIS A 21 2.23 -13.25 -0.31
C HIS A 21 0.74 -13.64 -0.22
N PRO A 22 -0.13 -13.33 -1.19
CA PRO A 22 0.08 -12.63 -2.47
C PRO A 22 -0.41 -11.15 -2.51
N HIS A 23 -0.59 -10.49 -1.37
CA HIS A 23 -1.25 -9.19 -1.24
C HIS A 23 -0.35 -8.07 -0.69
N THR A 24 -0.62 -6.83 -1.09
CA THR A 24 -0.09 -5.66 -0.38
C THR A 24 -1.23 -4.96 0.32
N ILE A 25 -1.12 -4.79 1.63
CA ILE A 25 -2.12 -4.10 2.44
C ILE A 25 -1.61 -2.69 2.70
N ILE A 26 -2.48 -1.71 2.54
CA ILE A 26 -2.21 -0.32 2.88
C ILE A 26 -3.12 0.04 4.04
N VAL A 27 -2.55 0.31 5.20
CA VAL A 27 -3.29 0.74 6.40
C VAL A 27 -3.09 2.23 6.60
N LEU A 28 -4.19 2.97 6.76
CA LEU A 28 -4.16 4.41 7.04
C LEU A 28 -4.37 4.64 8.53
N GLY A 29 -3.53 5.46 9.17
CA GLY A 29 -3.57 5.72 10.61
C GLY A 29 -3.58 7.21 10.95
N SER A 30 -4.20 7.56 12.09
CA SER A 30 -4.13 8.90 12.68
C SER A 30 -3.67 8.82 14.15
N PRO A 31 -3.15 9.90 14.77
CA PRO A 31 -2.59 9.83 16.13
C PRO A 31 -3.61 9.60 17.23
N LYS A 32 -4.89 9.85 16.96
CA LYS A 32 -5.97 9.81 17.95
C LYS A 32 -6.88 8.60 17.81
N SER A 33 -6.73 7.86 16.71
CA SER A 33 -7.45 6.63 16.40
C SER A 33 -6.80 6.00 15.18
N ASP A 34 -6.72 4.67 15.14
CA ASP A 34 -6.58 3.97 13.87
C ASP A 34 -7.82 4.32 13.03
N TYR A 35 -7.68 5.23 12.08
CA TYR A 35 -8.74 5.52 11.13
C TYR A 35 -8.81 4.30 10.20
N GLY A 36 -9.64 3.32 10.57
CA GLY A 36 -9.59 1.92 10.11
C GLY A 36 -9.95 1.65 8.64
N GLY A 37 -9.64 2.57 7.73
CA GLY A 37 -9.65 2.30 6.30
C GLY A 37 -8.35 1.64 5.88
N SER A 38 -8.44 0.44 5.32
CA SER A 38 -7.32 -0.21 4.68
C SER A 38 -7.67 -0.59 3.24
N PHE A 39 -6.65 -0.70 2.39
CA PHE A 39 -6.78 -1.19 1.03
C PHE A 39 -5.99 -2.48 0.88
N ILE A 40 -6.60 -3.51 0.28
CA ILE A 40 -5.90 -4.74 -0.08
C ILE A 40 -5.67 -4.70 -1.58
N ILE A 41 -4.43 -4.43 -1.98
CA ILE A 41 -4.01 -4.48 -3.38
C ILE A 41 -3.76 -5.93 -3.78
N GLN A 42 -4.53 -6.41 -4.74
CA GLN A 42 -4.42 -7.75 -5.30
C GLN A 42 -4.01 -7.68 -6.77
N ALA A 43 -2.88 -8.30 -7.10
CA ALA A 43 -2.46 -8.42 -8.49
C ALA A 43 -3.17 -9.60 -9.16
N VAL A 44 -3.84 -9.32 -10.27
CA VAL A 44 -4.65 -10.29 -11.03
C VAL A 44 -4.24 -10.30 -12.49
N ASP A 45 -4.44 -11.43 -13.17
CA ASP A 45 -4.21 -11.53 -14.62
C ASP A 45 -5.32 -10.82 -15.40
N GLU A 46 -6.55 -10.89 -14.88
CA GLU A 46 -7.74 -10.22 -15.38
C GLU A 46 -8.65 -9.78 -14.23
N PHE A 47 -9.44 -8.74 -14.42
CA PHE A 47 -10.40 -8.28 -13.41
C PHE A 47 -11.54 -9.28 -13.24
N ASN A 48 -11.99 -9.49 -12.00
CA ASN A 48 -13.12 -10.37 -11.75
C ASN A 48 -14.39 -9.81 -12.41
N GLY A 49 -15.26 -10.69 -12.91
CA GLY A 49 -16.50 -10.28 -13.58
C GLY A 49 -17.49 -9.51 -12.71
N ASN A 50 -17.30 -9.49 -11.39
CA ASN A 50 -18.11 -8.73 -10.43
C ASN A 50 -17.42 -7.44 -9.93
N SER A 51 -16.26 -7.08 -10.48
CA SER A 51 -15.55 -5.85 -10.13
C SER A 51 -16.05 -4.67 -10.95
N GLU A 52 -16.22 -3.52 -10.29
CA GLU A 52 -16.39 -2.25 -10.98
C GLU A 52 -15.01 -1.74 -11.44
N ILE A 53 -14.84 -1.49 -12.74
CA ILE A 53 -13.55 -1.06 -13.29
C ILE A 53 -13.49 0.46 -13.31
N PHE A 54 -12.58 1.02 -12.52
CA PHE A 54 -12.22 2.43 -12.57
C PHE A 54 -10.99 2.63 -13.44
N ARG A 55 -10.98 3.66 -14.29
CA ARG A 55 -9.80 4.07 -15.05
C ARG A 55 -9.34 5.44 -14.56
N ASP A 56 -8.09 5.52 -14.11
CA ASP A 56 -7.45 6.79 -13.80
C ASP A 56 -7.27 7.62 -15.07
N LYS A 57 -7.61 8.91 -15.00
CA LYS A 57 -7.64 9.79 -16.17
C LYS A 57 -6.27 10.24 -16.62
N THR A 58 -5.31 10.31 -15.69
CA THR A 58 -3.98 10.85 -15.95
C THR A 58 -3.05 9.76 -16.47
N SER A 59 -3.02 8.62 -15.79
CA SER A 59 -2.15 7.48 -16.12
C SER A 59 -2.79 6.49 -17.11
N GLY A 60 -4.12 6.48 -17.23
CA GLY A 60 -4.86 5.48 -18.01
C GLY A 60 -4.96 4.11 -17.36
N LEU A 61 -4.37 3.92 -16.16
CA LEU A 61 -4.37 2.67 -15.42
C LEU A 61 -5.77 2.30 -14.96
N GLN A 62 -6.01 0.99 -14.88
CA GLN A 62 -7.29 0.43 -14.50
C GLN A 62 -7.20 -0.24 -13.13
N TYR A 63 -8.24 -0.07 -12.34
CA TYR A 63 -8.38 -0.59 -10.99
C TYR A 63 -9.76 -1.26 -10.87
N GLY A 64 -9.77 -2.54 -10.50
CA GLY A 64 -11.01 -3.27 -10.24
C GLY A 64 -11.40 -3.12 -8.77
N LEU A 65 -12.55 -2.53 -8.49
CA LEU A 65 -13.10 -2.43 -7.14
C LEU A 65 -14.15 -3.51 -6.96
N SER A 66 -13.85 -4.50 -6.12
CA SER A 66 -14.80 -5.58 -5.83
C SER A 66 -15.57 -5.29 -4.54
N LYS A 67 -16.86 -5.63 -4.51
CA LYS A 67 -17.65 -5.66 -3.27
C LYS A 67 -17.41 -6.93 -2.45
N GLN A 68 -16.71 -7.93 -3.00
CA GLN A 68 -16.41 -9.14 -2.27
C GLN A 68 -15.40 -8.84 -1.18
N HIS A 69 -15.88 -8.92 0.05
CA HIS A 69 -15.06 -8.88 1.24
C HIS A 69 -14.10 -10.08 1.19
N LEU A 70 -12.80 -9.83 1.06
CA LEU A 70 -11.79 -10.89 1.20
C LEU A 70 -11.79 -11.28 2.68
N MET A 71 -12.25 -12.49 3.01
CA MET A 71 -12.28 -13.03 4.38
C MET A 71 -10.90 -13.13 5.06
N ILE A 72 -9.83 -12.67 4.41
CA ILE A 72 -8.44 -12.92 4.78
C ILE A 72 -7.90 -11.83 5.71
N LEU A 73 -8.47 -10.61 5.75
CA LEU A 73 -8.05 -9.55 6.68
C LEU A 73 -9.19 -8.57 6.97
N GLU A 74 -9.34 -8.24 8.26
CA GLU A 74 -10.12 -7.17 8.91
C GLU A 74 -11.39 -6.68 8.19
N GLU A 75 -12.51 -6.69 8.91
CA GLU A 75 -13.89 -6.36 8.48
C GLU A 75 -14.07 -5.01 7.74
N TYR A 76 -13.02 -4.19 7.67
CA TYR A 76 -13.01 -2.82 7.14
C TYR A 76 -12.08 -2.58 5.94
N SER A 77 -11.51 -3.63 5.33
CA SER A 77 -10.60 -3.50 4.18
C SER A 77 -11.32 -3.38 2.82
N THR A 78 -10.87 -2.46 1.97
CA THR A 78 -11.34 -2.30 0.58
C THR A 78 -10.43 -3.06 -0.40
N PRO A 79 -10.91 -4.10 -1.10
CA PRO A 79 -10.11 -4.83 -2.07
C PRO A 79 -9.98 -4.03 -3.38
N VAL A 80 -8.76 -3.92 -3.88
CA VAL A 80 -8.42 -3.22 -5.13
C VAL A 80 -7.61 -4.18 -6.01
N GLN A 81 -8.18 -4.54 -7.14
CA GLN A 81 -7.53 -5.36 -8.15
C GLN A 81 -6.68 -4.48 -9.07
N VAL A 82 -5.45 -4.91 -9.34
CA VAL A 82 -4.55 -4.31 -10.32
C VAL A 82 -4.04 -5.39 -11.26
N LEU A 83 -3.80 -5.05 -12.53
CA LEU A 83 -3.26 -6.01 -13.49
C LEU A 83 -1.77 -6.28 -13.22
N LYS A 84 -1.37 -7.55 -13.18
CA LYS A 84 0.03 -7.96 -12.88
C LYS A 84 1.06 -7.26 -13.76
N GLN A 85 0.77 -7.04 -15.04
CA GLN A 85 1.72 -6.46 -16.00
C GLN A 85 2.10 -5.00 -15.65
N VAL A 86 1.24 -4.30 -14.91
CA VAL A 86 1.43 -2.89 -14.54
C VAL A 86 1.35 -2.70 -13.01
N GLU A 87 1.59 -3.76 -12.24
CA GLU A 87 1.38 -3.76 -10.80
C GLU A 87 2.22 -2.70 -10.07
N GLN A 88 3.54 -2.64 -10.34
CA GLN A 88 4.44 -1.69 -9.69
C GLN A 88 4.03 -0.24 -9.99
N LEU A 89 3.73 0.07 -11.24
CA LEU A 89 3.28 1.41 -11.63
C LEU A 89 1.92 1.75 -11.02
N SER A 90 1.00 0.78 -10.99
CA SER A 90 -0.33 0.93 -10.38
C SER A 90 -0.23 1.25 -8.89
N ARG A 91 0.68 0.59 -8.16
CA ARG A 91 0.95 0.86 -6.74
C ARG A 91 1.51 2.26 -6.52
N LEU A 92 2.45 2.70 -7.36
CA LEU A 92 3.02 4.05 -7.29
C LEU A 92 1.96 5.13 -7.55
N VAL A 93 1.15 4.98 -8.59
CA VAL A 93 0.07 5.93 -8.88
C VAL A 93 -0.97 5.92 -7.76
N PHE A 94 -1.34 4.75 -7.24
CA PHE A 94 -2.29 4.64 -6.14
C PHE A 94 -1.74 5.26 -4.83
N HIS A 95 -0.45 5.09 -4.55
CA HIS A 95 0.24 5.78 -3.46
C HIS A 95 0.07 7.30 -3.59
N ASN A 96 0.43 7.87 -4.74
CA ASN A 96 0.34 9.31 -4.98
C ASN A 96 -1.11 9.83 -4.84
N LEU A 97 -2.09 9.06 -5.32
CA LEU A 97 -3.51 9.41 -5.15
C LEU A 97 -3.92 9.47 -3.67
N ILE A 98 -3.41 8.59 -2.81
CA ILE A 98 -3.69 8.64 -1.36
C ILE A 98 -2.99 9.84 -0.73
N ILE A 99 -1.71 10.08 -1.06
CA ILE A 99 -0.96 11.23 -0.56
C ILE A 99 -1.66 12.54 -0.92
N ASP A 100 -2.16 12.66 -2.15
CA ASP A 100 -2.91 13.82 -2.63
C ASP A 100 -4.21 14.06 -1.86
N LEU A 101 -4.79 13.04 -1.22
CA LEU A 101 -5.98 13.20 -0.37
C LEU A 101 -5.64 13.71 1.03
N CYS A 102 -4.38 13.62 1.47
CA CYS A 102 -3.95 13.98 2.83
C CYS A 102 -3.68 15.49 2.96
N ARG A 103 -3.89 16.05 4.16
CA ARG A 103 -3.58 17.47 4.47
C ARG A 103 -2.08 17.73 4.47
N THR A 104 -1.36 16.79 5.02
CA THR A 104 0.09 16.75 5.18
C THR A 104 0.55 15.38 4.71
N PRO A 105 1.74 15.25 4.09
CA PRO A 105 2.28 13.94 3.75
C PRO A 105 2.37 13.07 5.01
N PRO A 106 1.74 11.88 5.04
CA PRO A 106 1.87 10.96 6.14
C PRO A 106 3.28 10.36 6.19
N VAL A 107 3.68 9.89 7.37
CA VAL A 107 4.85 9.03 7.52
C VAL A 107 4.56 7.70 6.83
N VAL A 108 5.44 7.29 5.91
CA VAL A 108 5.31 6.01 5.21
C VAL A 108 6.18 4.94 5.89
N GLU A 109 5.59 3.78 6.13
CA GLU A 109 6.26 2.64 6.74
C GLU A 109 6.07 1.39 5.90
N LEU A 110 7.13 0.59 5.75
CA LEU A 110 7.07 -0.69 5.06
C LEU A 110 7.29 -1.82 6.05
N ASN A 111 6.38 -2.79 6.07
CA ASN A 111 6.51 -4.04 6.78
C ASN A 111 6.51 -5.19 5.76
N VAL A 112 7.64 -5.87 5.64
CA VAL A 112 7.83 -6.92 4.63
C VAL A 112 8.03 -8.26 5.33
N ALA A 113 7.29 -9.28 4.88
CA ALA A 113 7.51 -10.63 5.34
C ALA A 113 8.87 -11.17 4.88
N ALA A 114 9.58 -11.88 5.74
CA ALA A 114 10.94 -12.43 5.56
C ALA A 114 11.20 -13.25 4.28
N ASN A 115 10.16 -13.68 3.58
CA ASN A 115 10.21 -14.49 2.35
C ASN A 115 9.46 -13.84 1.17
N PHE A 116 9.19 -12.54 1.25
CA PHE A 116 8.55 -11.82 0.17
C PHE A 116 9.57 -11.51 -0.94
N ASP A 117 9.11 -11.46 -2.19
CA ASP A 117 9.95 -11.08 -3.33
C ASP A 117 10.32 -9.58 -3.25
N LEU A 118 11.56 -9.27 -2.86
CA LEU A 118 12.05 -7.90 -2.67
C LEU A 118 12.03 -7.05 -3.95
N SER A 119 12.00 -7.67 -5.13
CA SER A 119 11.82 -6.94 -6.40
C SER A 119 10.43 -6.33 -6.53
N LYS A 120 9.45 -6.83 -5.78
CA LYS A 120 8.06 -6.34 -5.75
C LYS A 120 7.80 -5.34 -4.63
N VAL A 121 8.78 -5.06 -3.77
CA VAL A 121 8.65 -4.04 -2.72
C VAL A 121 8.85 -2.67 -3.34
N CYS A 122 7.87 -1.78 -3.17
CA CYS A 122 7.97 -0.40 -3.60
C CYS A 122 8.46 0.45 -2.42
N VAL A 123 9.59 1.12 -2.60
CA VAL A 123 10.09 2.13 -1.66
C VAL A 123 9.66 3.49 -2.15
N TYR A 124 9.01 4.26 -1.27
CA TYR A 124 8.46 5.57 -1.59
C TYR A 124 9.36 6.67 -1.02
N GLU A 125 9.35 7.85 -1.64
CA GLU A 125 10.23 8.96 -1.26
C GLU A 125 10.10 9.36 0.22
N ASN A 126 8.90 9.24 0.80
CA ASN A 126 8.61 9.59 2.20
C ASN A 126 8.69 8.38 3.16
N THR A 127 9.28 7.26 2.75
CA THR A 127 9.49 6.09 3.62
C THR A 127 10.48 6.44 4.72
N ARG A 128 10.06 6.32 5.98
CA ARG A 128 10.89 6.61 7.16
C ARG A 128 11.23 5.37 7.99
N ASN A 129 10.35 4.37 7.96
CA ASN A 129 10.48 3.17 8.76
C ASN A 129 10.42 1.93 7.86
N LEU A 130 11.40 1.04 8.03
CA LEU A 130 11.41 -0.29 7.43
C LEU A 130 11.37 -1.31 8.56
N ARG A 131 10.46 -2.27 8.43
CA ARG A 131 10.33 -3.43 9.32
C ARG A 131 10.35 -4.69 8.50
N LEU A 132 11.03 -5.70 9.02
CA LEU A 132 10.94 -7.07 8.55
C LEU A 132 10.13 -7.88 9.57
N SER A 133 9.29 -8.80 9.11
CA SER A 133 8.52 -9.68 9.98
C SER A 133 8.61 -11.13 9.52
N GLY A 134 8.79 -12.06 10.46
CA GLY A 134 8.98 -13.48 10.16
C GLY A 134 10.05 -14.10 11.05
N VAL A 135 10.14 -15.43 11.02
CA VAL A 135 10.97 -16.21 11.95
C VAL A 135 12.35 -16.54 11.36
N GLU A 136 12.46 -16.60 10.03
CA GLU A 136 13.68 -17.05 9.34
C GLU A 136 13.93 -16.20 8.09
N THR A 137 15.05 -15.46 8.08
CA THR A 137 15.61 -14.81 6.89
C THR A 137 17.15 -14.85 6.98
N ASN A 138 17.86 -14.76 5.85
CA ASN A 138 19.32 -14.76 5.86
C ASN A 138 19.89 -13.33 5.87
N ALA A 139 21.19 -13.20 6.16
CA ALA A 139 21.86 -11.91 6.22
C ALA A 139 21.80 -11.16 4.87
N ASP A 140 21.99 -11.86 3.75
CA ASP A 140 21.97 -11.27 2.41
C ASP A 140 20.61 -10.61 2.09
N TYR A 141 19.50 -11.25 2.47
CA TYR A 141 18.16 -10.72 2.29
C TYR A 141 17.91 -9.47 3.15
N LEU A 142 18.38 -9.47 4.40
CA LEU A 142 18.29 -8.32 5.29
C LEU A 142 19.06 -7.13 4.71
N GLU A 143 20.30 -7.36 4.28
CA GLU A 143 21.14 -6.34 3.65
C GLU A 143 20.49 -5.79 2.38
N GLU A 144 20.00 -6.66 1.49
CA GLU A 144 19.28 -6.23 0.29
C GLU A 144 18.06 -5.37 0.65
N TYR A 145 17.26 -5.77 1.63
CA TYR A 145 16.06 -5.03 2.03
C TYR A 145 16.37 -3.64 2.59
N PHE A 146 17.28 -3.55 3.56
CA PHE A 146 17.61 -2.27 4.19
C PHE A 146 18.45 -1.36 3.28
N SER A 147 19.17 -1.91 2.29
CA SER A 147 19.89 -1.11 1.29
C SER A 147 18.99 -0.23 0.41
N LYS A 148 17.68 -0.51 0.34
CA LYS A 148 16.74 0.24 -0.51
C LYS A 148 16.43 1.65 0.01
N VAL A 149 16.87 2.03 1.22
CA VAL A 149 16.68 3.37 1.79
C VAL A 149 18.00 3.88 2.37
N THR A 150 18.42 5.07 1.97
CA THR A 150 19.68 5.69 2.42
C THR A 150 19.57 6.43 3.75
N ASP A 151 18.38 6.94 4.11
CA ASP A 151 18.13 7.75 5.32
C ASP A 151 17.06 7.10 6.23
N LEU A 152 17.45 6.08 6.99
CA LEU A 152 16.56 5.39 7.95
C LEU A 152 16.68 6.03 9.33
N ASN A 153 15.58 6.61 9.83
CA ASN A 153 15.53 7.09 11.23
C ASN A 153 15.34 5.92 12.22
N CYS A 154 14.70 4.82 11.80
CA CYS A 154 14.42 3.64 12.62
C CYS A 154 14.39 2.35 11.77
N ALA A 155 15.54 1.79 11.42
CA ALA A 155 15.61 0.43 10.87
C ALA A 155 15.49 -0.59 12.01
N VAL A 156 14.49 -1.47 11.96
CA VAL A 156 14.33 -2.55 12.94
C VAL A 156 14.15 -3.87 12.19
N ALA A 157 15.09 -4.79 12.41
CA ALA A 157 15.01 -6.18 11.98
C ALA A 157 14.32 -7.03 13.04
#